data_AF-A0A928P3A6-F1
#
_entry.id   AF-A0A928P3A6-F1
#
_cell.length_a   1.000
_cell.length_b   1.000
_cell.length_c   1.000
_cell.angle_alpha   90.00
_cell.angle_beta   90.00
_cell.angle_gamma   90.00
#
_symmetry.space_group_name_H-M   'P 1'
#
loop_
_entity.id
_entity.type
_entity.pdbx_description
1 polymer ?
#
loop_
_entity_poly.entity_id
_entity_poly.type
_entity_poly.pdbx_seq_one_letter_code
_entity_poly.pdbx_strand_id
1 'polypeptide(L)' 'MLNEILDFTYSDDKGVYLNYNGKRMFVSAFYKKLYEKITVSDKTLSYMELIRIEIQKLIEYINNGTAYIPYKYY' A
#
# COMPACT_ATOMS: atom_id res chain seq x y z
N MET A 1 -10.59 0.29 13.67
CA MET A 1 -9.51 1.22 14.07
C MET A 1 -8.67 0.50 15.12
N LEU A 2 -7.34 0.63 15.11
CA LEU A 2 -6.49 0.02 16.13
C LEU A 2 -6.67 0.74 17.46
N ASN A 3 -6.61 -0.02 18.55
CA ASN A 3 -6.67 0.48 19.92
C ASN A 3 -5.29 0.33 20.60
N GLU A 4 -4.79 1.41 21.17
CA GLU A 4 -3.45 1.51 21.76
C GLU A 4 -3.20 0.50 22.90
N ILE A 5 -4.23 0.18 23.68
CA ILE A 5 -4.12 -0.73 24.84
C ILE A 5 -4.26 -2.19 24.40
N LEU A 6 -5.14 -2.46 23.44
CA LEU A 6 -5.53 -3.83 23.07
C LEU A 6 -4.70 -4.43 21.94
N ASP A 7 -4.13 -3.60 21.06
CA ASP A 7 -3.53 -4.05 19.80
C ASP A 7 -2.00 -3.94 19.77
N PHE A 8 -1.39 -3.52 20.88
CA PHE A 8 0.05 -3.32 21.00
C PHE A 8 0.67 -4.10 22.16
N THR A 9 1.98 -4.32 22.08
CA THR A 9 2.81 -4.89 23.13
C THR A 9 4.02 -3.99 23.34
N TYR A 10 4.32 -3.72 24.61
CA TYR A 10 5.48 -2.96 25.05
C TYR A 10 6.55 -3.92 25.50
N SER A 11 7.77 -3.75 24.99
CA SER A 11 8.92 -4.57 25.32
C SER A 11 9.85 -3.88 26.31
N ASP A 12 10.69 -4.66 26.97
CA ASP A 12 11.63 -4.18 27.99
C ASP A 12 12.68 -3.20 27.43
N ASP A 13 12.94 -3.25 26.13
CA ASP A 13 13.80 -2.30 25.41
C ASP A 13 13.09 -0.98 25.03
N LYS A 14 11.89 -0.74 25.57
CA LYS A 14 11.02 0.41 25.27
C LYS A 14 10.48 0.44 23.84
N GLY A 15 10.53 -0.70 23.13
CA GLY A 15 9.87 -0.87 21.85
C GLY A 15 8.34 -0.95 22.00
N VAL A 16 7.62 -0.48 20.98
CA VAL A 16 6.17 -0.61 20.86
C VAL A 16 5.86 -1.35 19.57
N TYR A 17 5.23 -2.52 19.67
CA TYR A 17 4.96 -3.40 18.54
C TYR A 17 3.48 -3.70 18.44
N LEU A 18 2.99 -3.95 17.22
CA LEU A 18 1.67 -4.57 17.06
C LEU A 18 1.70 -5.98 17.63
N ASN A 19 0.71 -6.30 18.45
CA ASN A 19 0.50 -7.67 18.89
C ASN A 19 -0.20 -8.50 17.78
N TYR A 20 -0.51 -9.77 18.06
CA TYR A 20 -1.14 -10.63 17.06
C TYR A 20 -2.46 -10.05 16.49
N ASN A 21 -3.32 -9.50 17.36
CA ASN A 21 -4.60 -8.91 16.95
C ASN A 21 -4.38 -7.63 16.13
N GLY A 22 -3.50 -6.74 16.60
CA GLY A 22 -3.15 -5.51 15.88
C GLY A 22 -2.60 -5.78 14.49
N LYS A 23 -1.72 -6.79 14.34
CA LYS A 23 -1.19 -7.22 13.04
C LYS A 23 -2.31 -7.69 12.11
N ARG A 24 -3.23 -8.53 12.59
CA ARG A 24 -4.35 -9.03 11.79
C ARG A 24 -5.27 -7.90 11.31
N MET A 25 -5.59 -6.96 12.19
CA MET A 25 -6.40 -5.80 11.86
C MET A 25 -5.71 -4.90 10.84
N PHE A 26 -4.42 -4.62 11.03
CA PHE A 26 -3.63 -3.81 10.10
C PHE A 26 -3.57 -4.45 8.71
N VAL A 27 -3.20 -5.74 8.63
CA VAL A 27 -3.09 -6.46 7.36
C VAL A 27 -4.43 -6.48 6.61
N SER A 28 -5.53 -6.72 7.32
CA SER A 28 -6.88 -6.69 6.74
C SER A 28 -7.23 -5.30 6.17
N ALA A 29 -6.98 -4.24 6.94
CA ALA A 29 -7.22 -2.86 6.48
C ALA A 29 -6.32 -2.49 5.30
N PHE A 30 -5.05 -2.91 5.32
CA PHE A 30 -4.11 -2.70 4.24
C PHE A 30 -4.58 -3.38 2.94
N TYR A 31 -4.97 -4.66 2.99
CA TYR A 31 -5.52 -5.34 1.81
C TYR A 31 -6.80 -4.69 1.31
N LYS A 32 -7.70 -4.29 2.23
CA LYS A 32 -8.91 -3.57 1.85
C LYS A 32 -8.57 -2.28 1.09
N LYS A 33 -7.58 -1.52 1.56
CA LYS A 33 -7.11 -0.31 0.88
C LYS A 33 -6.46 -0.63 -0.48
N LEU A 34 -5.64 -1.66 -0.54
CA LEU A 34 -4.91 -2.06 -1.75
C LEU A 34 -5.86 -2.47 -2.90
N TYR A 35 -7.01 -3.08 -2.57
CA TYR A 35 -8.04 -3.47 -3.53
C TYR A 35 -9.19 -2.46 -3.68
N GLU A 36 -9.17 -1.36 -2.93
CA GLU A 36 -10.13 -0.27 -3.09
C GLU A 36 -9.97 0.33 -4.49
N LYS A 37 -11.10 0.49 -5.19
CA LYS A 37 -11.14 1.08 -6.54
C LYS A 37 -11.18 2.60 -6.45
N ILE A 38 -10.35 3.26 -7.25
CA ILE A 38 -10.29 4.70 -7.42
C ILE A 38 -10.36 5.04 -8.91
N THR A 39 -10.87 6.23 -9.22
CA THR A 39 -10.93 6.73 -10.60
C THR A 39 -9.71 7.60 -10.88
N VAL A 40 -8.91 7.21 -11.86
CA VAL A 40 -7.72 7.95 -12.33
C VAL A 40 -7.79 8.05 -13.84
N SER A 41 -7.81 9.29 -14.38
CA SER A 41 -7.82 9.54 -15.83
C SER A 41 -8.88 8.70 -16.56
N ASP A 42 -10.12 8.79 -16.09
CA ASP A 42 -11.32 8.10 -16.61
C ASP A 42 -11.29 6.56 -16.52
N LYS A 43 -10.30 5.98 -15.82
CA LYS A 43 -10.22 4.54 -15.55
C LYS A 43 -10.45 4.26 -14.07
N THR A 44 -11.28 3.26 -13.80
CA THR A 44 -11.50 2.74 -12.44
C THR A 44 -10.50 1.61 -12.18
N LEU A 45 -9.53 1.87 -11.30
CA LEU A 45 -8.43 0.96 -10.98
C LEU A 45 -8.27 0.82 -9.46
N SER A 46 -7.83 -0.33 -8.99
CA SER A 46 -7.37 -0.52 -7.63
C SER A 46 -5.95 0.02 -7.43
N TYR A 47 -5.56 0.29 -6.18
CA TYR A 47 -4.17 0.65 -5.86
C TYR A 47 -3.18 -0.46 -6.29
N MET A 48 -3.57 -1.73 -6.18
CA MET A 48 -2.76 -2.85 -6.69
C MET A 48 -2.49 -2.73 -8.20
N GLU A 49 -3.51 -2.39 -8.98
CA GLU A 49 -3.38 -2.22 -10.43
C GLU A 49 -2.52 -1.01 -10.78
N LEU A 50 -2.65 0.09 -10.03
CA LEU A 50 -1.79 1.26 -10.20
C LEU A 50 -0.32 0.95 -9.96
N ILE A 51 0.00 0.18 -8.91
CA ILE A 51 1.38 -0.26 -8.63
C ILE A 51 1.92 -1.11 -9.79
N ARG A 52 1.11 -2.04 -10.32
CA ARG A 52 1.51 -2.87 -11.47
C ARG A 52 1.77 -2.04 -12.72
N ILE A 53 0.92 -1.05 -13.00
CA ILE A 53 1.12 -0.11 -14.11
C ILE A 53 2.43 0.65 -13.94
N GLU A 54 2.73 1.10 -12.71
CA GLU A 54 3.98 1.81 -12.43
C GLU A 54 5.22 0.95 -12.68
N ILE A 55 5.17 -0.32 -12.28
CA ILE A 55 6.22 -1.31 -12.60
C ILE A 55 6.36 -1.49 -14.11
N GLN A 56 5.24 -1.58 -14.86
CA GLN A 56 5.30 -1.71 -16.31
C GLN A 56 5.96 -0.50 -16.96
N LYS A 57 5.68 0.74 -16.50
CA LYS A 57 6.35 1.93 -17.02
C LYS A 57 7.87 1.87 -16.81
N LEU A 58 8.33 1.36 -15.68
CA LEU A 58 9.76 1.16 -15.42
C LEU A 58 10.37 0.12 -16.36
N ILE A 59 9.67 -0.99 -16.62
CA ILE A 59 10.10 -2.02 -17.57
C ILE A 59 10.23 -1.43 -18.99
N GLU A 60 9.24 -0.66 -19.44
CA GLU A 60 9.27 0.02 -20.75
C GLU A 60 10.41 1.02 -20.87
N TYR A 61 10.69 1.77 -19.79
CA TYR A 61 11.84 2.67 -19.74
C TYR A 61 13.17 1.93 -19.91
N ILE A 62 13.34 0.82 -19.19
CA ILE A 62 14.58 0.02 -19.23
C ILE A 62 14.78 -0.65 -20.59
N ASN A 63 13.73 -1.27 -21.13
CA ASN A 63 13.85 -2.11 -22.32
C ASN A 63 13.76 -1.32 -23.63
N ASN A 64 12.92 -0.29 -23.67
CA ASN A 64 12.53 0.39 -24.91
C ASN A 64 12.93 1.87 -24.92
N GLY A 65 13.46 2.40 -23.81
CA GLY A 65 13.83 3.82 -23.70
C GLY A 65 12.64 4.77 -23.59
N THR A 66 11.41 4.25 -23.41
CA THR A 66 10.20 5.06 -23.23
C THR A 66 10.34 5.91 -21.97
N ALA A 67 10.17 7.24 -22.08
CA ALA A 67 10.29 8.14 -20.94
C ALA A 67 9.34 7.74 -19.79
N TYR A 68 9.91 7.50 -18.61
CA TYR A 68 9.13 7.19 -17.41
C TYR A 68 8.43 8.44 -16.87
N ILE A 69 7.11 8.35 -16.72
CA ILE A 69 6.29 9.41 -16.10
C ILE A 69 5.67 8.86 -14.81
N PRO A 70 6.11 9.35 -13.63
CA PRO A 70 5.66 8.82 -12.36
C PRO A 70 4.18 9.07 -12.12
N TYR A 71 3.53 8.15 -11.44
CA TYR A 71 2.19 8.39 -10.90
C TYR A 71 2.20 9.58 -9.93
N LYS A 72 1.19 10.47 -10.02
CA LYS A 72 0.99 11.61 -9.12
C LYS A 72 -0.31 11.42 -8.35
N TYR A 73 -0.20 11.44 -7.03
CA TYR A 73 -1.33 11.49 -6.12
C TYR A 73 -1.68 12.97 -5.88
N TYR A 74 -2.82 13.43 -6.39
CA TYR A 74 -3.36 14.77 -6.12
C TYR A 74 -4.53 14.67 -5.15
#